data_AF-A0A6M0BVM3-F1
#
_entry.id   AF-A0A6M0BVM3-F1
#
_cell.length_a   1.000
_cell.length_b   1.000
_cell.length_c   1.000
_cell.angle_alpha   90.00
_cell.angle_beta   90.00
_cell.angle_gamma   90.00
#
_symmetry.space_group_name_H-M   'P 1'
#
loop_
_entity.id
_entity.type
_entity.pdbx_description
1 polymer ?
#
loop_
_entity_poly.entity_id
_entity_poly.type
_entity_poly.pdbx_seq_one_letter_code
_entity_poly.pdbx_strand_id
1 'polypeptide(L)' 'MIEVVYEQEIETEPLTQTRIVAIDLGLNNLATLSTNLPNHQPKIYNGRRLKAVNQYAKKLTRRSKKLYSNINN' A
#
# COMPACT_ATOMS: atom_id res chain seq x y z
N MET A 1 1.93 -9.54 -24.98
CA MET A 1 1.30 -9.49 -23.64
C MET A 1 0.04 -10.30 -23.74
N ILE A 2 -0.11 -11.32 -22.91
CA ILE A 2 -1.29 -12.17 -22.88
C ILE A 2 -1.97 -11.87 -21.55
N GLU A 3 -3.24 -11.45 -21.61
CA GLU A 3 -4.08 -11.25 -20.45
C GLU A 3 -4.98 -12.46 -20.33
N VAL A 4 -4.90 -13.14 -19.18
CA VAL A 4 -5.71 -14.33 -18.88
C VAL A 4 -6.74 -13.90 -17.84
N VAL A 5 -8.01 -13.93 -18.21
CA VAL A 5 -9.15 -13.68 -17.32
C VAL A 5 -9.94 -14.98 -17.25
N TYR A 6 -10.25 -15.44 -16.03
CA TYR A 6 -11.07 -16.62 -15.78
C TYR A 6 -12.09 -16.31 -14.69
N GLU A 7 -13.27 -16.91 -14.80
CA GLU A 7 -14.22 -16.94 -13.69
C GLU A 7 -13.74 -17.95 -12.65
N GLN A 8 -13.81 -17.56 -11.38
CA GLN A 8 -13.50 -18.41 -10.25
C GLN A 8 -14.74 -18.51 -9.38
N GLU A 9 -15.23 -19.73 -9.18
CA GLU A 9 -16.29 -19.99 -8.20
C GLU A 9 -15.77 -19.63 -6.80
N ILE A 10 -16.57 -18.87 -6.06
CA ILE A 10 -16.25 -18.48 -4.68
C ILE A 10 -17.01 -19.42 -3.76
N GLU A 11 -16.28 -20.29 -3.07
CA GLU A 11 -16.85 -21.05 -1.95
C GLU A 11 -17.13 -20.10 -0.79
N THR A 12 -18.41 -19.81 -0.57
CA THR A 12 -18.86 -19.02 0.57
C THR A 12 -19.12 -19.93 1.76
N GLU A 13 -18.05 -20.33 2.45
CA GLU A 13 -18.18 -20.91 3.79
C GLU A 13 -18.77 -19.86 4.76
N PRO A 14 -19.60 -20.26 5.74
CA PRO A 14 -20.11 -19.34 6.75
C PRO A 14 -18.94 -18.67 7.49
N LEU A 15 -18.82 -17.36 7.34
CA LEU A 15 -17.80 -16.60 8.06
C LEU A 15 -18.07 -16.66 9.56
N THR A 16 -17.06 -17.02 10.35
CA THR A 16 -17.15 -16.87 11.80
C THR A 16 -17.13 -15.37 12.13
N GLN A 17 -18.29 -14.79 12.46
CA GLN A 17 -18.45 -13.34 12.68
C GLN A 17 -17.57 -12.75 13.79
N THR A 18 -16.98 -13.58 14.65
CA THR A 18 -16.06 -13.15 15.71
C THR A 18 -14.62 -13.01 15.24
N ARG A 19 -14.25 -13.53 14.06
CA ARG A 19 -12.89 -13.42 13.51
C ARG A 19 -12.76 -12.12 12.75
N ILE A 20 -11.82 -11.29 13.19
CA ILE A 20 -11.60 -9.95 12.65
C ILE A 20 -10.18 -9.88 12.08
N VAL A 21 -10.06 -9.27 10.91
CA VAL A 21 -8.79 -8.92 10.29
C VAL A 21 -8.80 -7.41 10.03
N ALA A 22 -7.72 -6.74 10.41
CA ALA A 22 -7.51 -5.33 10.17
C ALA A 22 -6.31 -5.13 9.23
N ILE A 23 -6.44 -4.17 8.31
CA ILE A 23 -5.39 -3.74 7.40
C ILE A 23 -5.09 -2.28 7.71
N ASP A 24 -3.87 -2.00 8.18
CA ASP A 24 -3.35 -0.65 8.34
C ASP A 24 -2.38 -0.33 7.21
N LEU A 25 -2.64 0.74 6.45
CA LEU A 25 -1.83 1.14 5.30
C LEU A 25 -0.87 2.27 5.68
N GLY A 26 0.38 2.19 5.22
CA GLY A 26 1.40 3.15 5.58
C GLY A 26 2.55 3.28 4.58
N LEU A 27 3.47 4.22 4.83
CA LEU A 27 4.63 4.46 3.96
C LEU A 27 5.88 3.67 4.38
N ASN A 28 6.05 3.39 5.67
CA ASN A 28 7.17 2.57 6.15
C ASN A 28 6.80 1.08 6.05
N ASN A 29 5.63 0.74 6.58
CA ASN A 29 4.96 -0.54 6.37
C ASN A 29 3.84 -0.27 5.35
N LEU A 30 3.98 -0.78 4.13
CA LEU A 30 2.99 -0.60 3.06
C LEU A 30 1.60 -0.99 3.56
N ALA A 31 1.56 -2.16 4.17
CA ALA A 31 0.40 -2.70 4.85
C ALA A 31 0.88 -3.47 6.08
N THR A 32 0.10 -3.38 7.16
CA THR A 32 0.18 -4.26 8.31
C THR A 32 -1.14 -5.01 8.39
N LEU A 33 -1.08 -6.33 8.32
CA LEU A 33 -2.23 -7.22 8.47
C LEU A 33 -2.23 -7.78 9.89
N SER A 34 -3.27 -7.52 10.66
CA SER A 34 -3.42 -8.05 12.03
C SER A 34 -4.76 -8.75 12.20
N THR A 35 -4.83 -9.67 13.15
CA THR A 35 -6.05 -10.45 13.43
C THR A 35 -6.18 -10.72 14.93
N ASN A 36 -7.41 -10.97 15.38
CA ASN A 36 -7.70 -11.42 16.74
C ASN A 36 -7.53 -12.94 16.92
N LEU A 37 -7.04 -13.66 15.91
CA LEU A 37 -6.74 -15.08 16.02
C LEU A 37 -5.55 -15.33 16.97
N PRO A 38 -5.66 -16.33 17.87
CA PRO A 38 -4.55 -16.68 18.75
C PRO A 38 -3.34 -17.17 17.95
N ASN A 39 -2.14 -16.91 18.47
CA ASN A 39 -0.86 -17.33 17.91
C ASN A 39 -0.57 -16.80 16.48
N HIS A 40 -1.27 -15.75 16.04
CA HIS A 40 -0.96 -15.05 14.79
C HIS A 40 -0.23 -13.74 15.07
N GLN A 41 0.92 -13.55 14.42
CA GLN A 41 1.65 -12.30 14.46
C GLN A 41 1.23 -11.40 13.30
N PRO A 42 1.25 -10.06 13.47
CA PRO A 42 0.97 -9.15 12.38
C PRO A 42 1.94 -9.36 11.21
N LYS A 43 1.40 -9.42 9.99
CA LYS A 43 2.21 -9.53 8.77
C LYS A 43 2.50 -8.13 8.23
N ILE A 44 3.78 -7.81 8.10
CA ILE A 44 4.26 -6.50 7.64
C ILE A 44 4.72 -6.60 6.19
N TYR A 45 4.17 -5.75 5.34
CA TYR A 45 4.62 -5.57 3.96
C TYR A 45 5.50 -4.33 3.87
N ASN A 46 6.67 -4.45 3.25
CA ASN A 46 7.67 -3.37 3.22
C ASN A 46 7.25 -2.20 2.32
N GLY A 47 7.07 -1.01 2.90
CA GLY A 47 6.69 0.22 2.19
C GLY A 47 7.86 1.09 1.72
N ARG A 48 9.11 0.74 2.06
CA ARG A 48 10.29 1.58 1.76
C ARG A 48 10.43 1.90 0.26
N ARG A 49 10.03 0.98 -0.62
CA ARG A 49 10.02 1.20 -2.07
C ARG A 49 9.06 2.33 -2.46
N LEU A 50 7.83 2.31 -1.97
CA LEU A 50 6.84 3.38 -2.19
C LEU A 50 7.33 4.72 -1.62
N LYS A 51 7.93 4.71 -0.43
CA LYS A 51 8.53 5.90 0.19
C LYS A 51 9.64 6.51 -0.68
N ALA A 52 10.47 5.68 -1.32
CA ALA A 52 11.54 6.15 -2.21
C ALA A 52 10.96 6.81 -3.47
N VAL A 53 9.95 6.21 -4.09
CA VAL A 53 9.23 6.80 -5.24
C VAL A 53 8.60 8.15 -4.85
N ASN A 54 7.93 8.22 -3.71
CA ASN A 54 7.33 9.45 -3.21
C ASN A 54 8.38 10.55 -2.96
N GLN A 55 9.56 10.21 -2.44
CA GLN A 55 10.65 11.17 -2.28
C GLN A 55 11.19 11.67 -3.62
N TYR A 56 11.33 10.78 -4.60
CA TYR A 56 11.75 11.15 -5.94
C TYR A 56 10.77 12.12 -6.59
N ALA A 57 9.47 11.83 -6.55
CA ALA A 57 8.43 12.71 -7.07
C ALA A 57 8.48 14.11 -6.40
N LYS A 58 8.57 14.16 -5.07
CA LYS A 58 8.74 15.42 -4.32
C LYS A 58 9.97 16.21 -4.76
N LYS A 59 11.09 15.54 -5.06
CA LYS A 59 12.31 16.18 -5.57
C LYS A 59 12.08 16.83 -6.94
N LEU A 60 11.34 16.17 -7.83
CA LEU A 60 10.98 16.73 -9.13
C LEU A 60 10.09 17.96 -8.97
N THR A 61 9.02 17.88 -8.19
CA THR A 61 8.11 19.01 -7.93
C THR A 61 8.86 20.22 -7.38
N ARG A 62 9.78 20.00 -6.43
CA ARG A 62 10.59 21.08 -5.85
C ARG A 62 11.48 21.76 -6.88
N ARG A 63 12.09 20.98 -7.79
CA ARG A 63 12.91 21.53 -8.88
C ARG A 63 12.07 22.38 -9.82
N SER A 64 10.91 21.90 -10.24
CA SER A 64 10.00 22.66 -11.10
C SER A 64 9.58 23.96 -10.43
N LYS A 65 9.14 23.93 -9.17
CA LYS A 65 8.76 25.14 -8.41
C LYS A 65 9.91 26.16 -8.33
N LYS A 66 11.14 25.70 -8.10
CA LYS A 66 12.33 26.57 -8.07
C LYS A 66 12.62 27.21 -9.44
N LEU A 67 12.46 26.46 -10.53
CA LEU A 67 12.63 27.00 -11.88
C LEU A 67 11.58 28.08 -12.17
N TYR A 68 10.30 27.80 -11.88
CA TYR A 68 9.23 28.78 -12.02
C TYR A 68 9.48 30.04 -11.20
N SER A 69 9.90 29.93 -9.93
CA SER A 69 10.19 31.11 -9.12
C SER A 69 11.35 31.93 -9.70
N ASN A 70 12.38 31.28 -10.24
CA ASN A 70 13.54 31.97 -10.81
C ASN A 70 13.24 32.68 -12.14
N ILE A 71 12.23 32.24 -12.89
CA ILE A 71 11.81 32.88 -14.16
C ILE A 71 10.91 34.10 -13.90
N ASN A 72 10.17 34.12 -12.79
CA ASN A 72 9.22 35.17 -12.44
C ASN A 72 9.76 36.18 -11.41
N ASN A 73 11.08 36.21 -11.23
CA ASN A 73 11.82 37.15 -10.37
C ASN A 73 12.80 37.93 -11.24
#